data_AF-A0A137PHR5-F1
#
_entry.id   AF-A0A137PHR5-F1
#
_cell.length_a   1.000
_cell.length_b   1.000
_cell.length_c   1.000
_cell.angle_alpha   90.00
_cell.angle_beta   90.00
_cell.angle_gamma   90.00
#
_symmetry.space_group_name_H-M   'P 1'
#
loop_
_entity.id
_entity.type
_entity.pdbx_description
1 polymer ?
#
loop_
_entity_poly.entity_id
_entity_poly.type
_entity_poly.pdbx_seq_one_letter_code
_entity_poly.pdbx_strand_id
1 'polypeptide(L)'
;MELSIPDSKIKVTVLDLTPSNHYNLFKNFLLSKLPLRSLPIKIPQRPIHICQNLYIEVLRFEEIIYRKEMGNFIEEPWLNIALVDSESLSQYKGYIKPKLKDWHHTIVDKRDQDWLIVHIDSQNAIRLNPINHQRSQTTNFQGQGASNGAKKAVHQTSLSTGNLQSPKFLQSSILDKLRSDFEDKARIINLDQLQMDPSEYPQQNSLNSGVIPKLGDSLIGLELVQKIKDRIGPMFTKLYVKYDEEIRKLDNQRLLPGWNFCTFFLVKEWRKHFN
;
A
#
# COMPACT_ATOMS: atom_id res chain seq x y z
N MET A 1 10.91 24.54 -30.14
CA MET A 1 9.62 23.85 -29.91
C MET A 1 9.88 22.79 -28.85
N GLU A 2 9.71 23.16 -27.59
CA GLU A 2 9.68 22.21 -26.48
C GLU A 2 8.43 21.36 -26.67
N LEU A 3 8.61 20.14 -27.17
CA LEU A 3 7.57 19.13 -27.13
C LEU A 3 7.41 18.76 -25.67
N SER A 4 6.45 19.38 -24.97
CA SER A 4 5.99 18.91 -23.68
C SER A 4 5.54 17.48 -23.86
N ILE A 5 6.37 16.56 -23.40
CA ILE A 5 6.09 15.13 -23.38
C ILE A 5 4.78 14.98 -22.59
N PRO A 6 3.78 14.23 -23.10
CA PRO A 6 2.56 14.03 -22.34
C PRO A 6 2.95 13.47 -20.98
N ASP A 7 2.53 14.16 -19.93
CA ASP A 7 2.54 13.76 -18.52
C ASP A 7 2.51 12.23 -18.41
N SER A 8 3.69 11.61 -18.33
CA SER A 8 3.82 10.19 -18.59
C SER A 8 3.16 9.44 -17.44
N LYS A 9 2.11 8.67 -17.77
CA LYS A 9 1.32 7.89 -16.83
C LYS A 9 1.93 6.50 -16.72
N ILE A 10 2.56 6.21 -15.59
CA ILE A 10 2.99 4.85 -15.28
C ILE A 10 1.85 4.07 -14.63
N LYS A 11 1.82 2.75 -14.81
CA LYS A 11 0.76 1.92 -14.24
C LYS A 11 1.15 1.39 -12.88
N VAL A 12 0.23 1.55 -11.92
CA VAL A 12 0.29 0.95 -10.59
C VAL A 12 -0.97 0.13 -10.39
N THR A 13 -0.80 -1.13 -9.98
CA THR A 13 -1.93 -2.01 -9.65
C THR A 13 -2.14 -2.07 -8.16
N VAL A 14 -3.39 -2.30 -7.77
CA VAL A 14 -3.76 -2.52 -6.38
C VAL A 14 -4.58 -3.80 -6.28
N LEU A 15 -4.07 -4.77 -5.51
CA LEU A 15 -4.82 -5.89 -4.99
C LEU A 15 -5.41 -5.48 -3.64
N ASP A 16 -6.72 -5.59 -3.50
CA ASP A 16 -7.41 -5.24 -2.26
C ASP A 16 -7.91 -6.50 -1.54
N LEU A 17 -7.25 -6.84 -0.43
CA LEU A 17 -7.63 -7.95 0.44
C LEU A 17 -8.36 -7.48 1.71
N THR A 18 -8.72 -6.21 1.78
CA THR A 18 -9.43 -5.64 2.92
C THR A 18 -10.91 -6.02 2.87
N PRO A 19 -11.56 -6.34 4.01
CA PRO A 19 -13.00 -6.66 4.03
C PRO A 19 -13.88 -5.52 3.51
N SER A 20 -13.46 -4.27 3.73
CA SER A 20 -14.23 -3.07 3.40
C SER A 20 -13.93 -2.48 2.01
N ASN A 21 -13.13 -3.15 1.17
CA ASN A 21 -12.77 -2.69 -0.19
C ASN A 21 -12.19 -1.26 -0.21
N HIS A 22 -11.10 -1.06 0.54
CA HIS A 22 -10.37 0.21 0.64
C HIS A 22 -9.72 0.71 -0.66
N TYR A 23 -9.85 0.00 -1.79
CA TYR A 23 -9.28 0.38 -3.09
C TYR A 23 -9.61 1.81 -3.49
N ASN A 24 -10.88 2.23 -3.43
CA ASN A 24 -11.27 3.57 -3.86
C ASN A 24 -10.67 4.64 -2.95
N LEU A 25 -10.64 4.40 -1.63
CA LEU A 25 -10.02 5.31 -0.66
C LEU A 25 -8.51 5.45 -0.92
N PHE A 26 -7.83 4.33 -1.13
CA PHE A 26 -6.41 4.31 -1.44
C PHE A 26 -6.10 4.96 -2.79
N LYS A 27 -6.92 4.70 -3.82
CA LYS A 27 -6.81 5.34 -5.13
C LYS A 27 -6.98 6.84 -5.01
N ASN A 28 -8.03 7.33 -4.34
CA ASN A 28 -8.24 8.76 -4.14
C ASN A 28 -7.10 9.40 -3.34
N PHE A 29 -6.60 8.72 -2.31
CA PHE A 29 -5.40 9.13 -1.58
C PHE A 29 -4.21 9.31 -2.54
N LEU A 30 -3.89 8.31 -3.37
CA LEU A 30 -2.77 8.42 -4.30
C LEU A 30 -2.97 9.53 -5.32
N LEU A 31 -4.18 9.64 -5.90
CA LEU A 31 -4.51 10.70 -6.85
C LEU A 31 -4.36 12.09 -6.24
N SER A 32 -4.69 12.27 -4.96
CA SER A 32 -4.48 13.54 -4.24
C SER A 32 -3.00 13.92 -4.07
N LYS A 33 -2.09 12.96 -4.28
CA LYS A 33 -0.64 13.14 -4.18
C LYS A 33 0.06 13.22 -5.54
N LEU A 34 -0.71 13.20 -6.63
CA LEU A 34 -0.19 13.38 -7.98
C LEU A 34 -0.07 14.87 -8.37
N PRO A 35 0.87 15.21 -9.27
CA PRO A 35 1.94 14.34 -9.77
C PRO A 35 2.96 14.04 -8.67
N LEU A 36 3.59 12.85 -8.73
CA LEU A 36 4.75 12.58 -7.92
C LEU A 36 5.89 13.49 -8.41
N ARG A 37 6.25 14.48 -7.57
CA ARG A 37 7.28 15.46 -7.90
C ARG A 37 8.66 15.08 -7.39
N SER A 38 9.66 15.62 -8.07
CA SER A 38 11.07 15.58 -7.67
C SER A 38 11.58 14.14 -7.47
N LEU A 39 11.35 13.28 -8.46
CA LEU A 39 11.84 11.90 -8.43
C LEU A 39 13.27 11.86 -9.01
N PRO A 40 14.30 11.56 -8.18
CA PRO A 40 15.66 11.43 -8.69
C PRO A 40 15.83 10.12 -9.46
N ILE A 41 16.25 10.22 -10.71
CA ILE A 41 16.52 9.10 -11.61
C ILE A 41 18.02 9.02 -11.82
N LYS A 42 18.59 7.87 -11.45
CA LYS A 42 20.04 7.65 -11.43
C LYS A 42 20.45 6.71 -12.57
N ILE A 43 20.56 7.24 -13.78
CA ILE A 43 21.02 6.43 -14.91
C ILE A 43 22.54 6.25 -14.82
N PRO A 44 23.08 5.02 -14.97
CA PRO A 44 24.51 4.78 -14.98
C PRO A 44 25.24 5.67 -15.99
N GLN A 45 26.39 6.22 -15.59
CA GLN A 45 27.25 7.06 -16.46
C GLN A 45 26.60 8.35 -16.97
N ARG A 46 25.45 8.76 -16.42
CA ARG A 46 24.80 10.04 -16.72
C ARG A 46 24.62 10.87 -15.44
N PRO A 47 24.53 12.21 -15.57
CA PRO A 47 24.09 13.04 -14.45
C PRO A 47 22.74 12.58 -13.92
N ILE A 48 22.50 12.77 -12.62
CA ILE A 48 21.19 12.49 -12.01
C ILE A 48 20.15 13.38 -12.70
N HIS A 49 19.12 12.76 -13.26
CA HIS A 49 17.98 13.45 -13.84
C HIS A 49 16.88 13.56 -12.78
N ILE A 50 16.20 14.71 -12.70
CA ILE A 50 15.07 14.90 -11.78
C ILE A 50 13.80 14.92 -12.61
N CYS A 51 12.99 13.86 -12.51
CA CYS A 51 11.66 13.87 -13.08
C CYS A 51 10.79 14.81 -12.23
N GLN A 52 10.36 15.92 -12.86
CA GLN A 52 9.62 17.00 -12.22
C GLN A 52 8.19 16.59 -11.90
N ASN A 53 7.52 15.91 -12.84
CA ASN A 53 6.15 15.46 -12.70
C ASN A 53 6.02 14.05 -13.23
N LEU A 54 5.61 13.12 -12.37
CA LEU A 54 5.25 11.76 -12.76
C LEU A 54 3.80 11.48 -12.41
N TYR A 55 3.01 11.08 -13.39
CA TYR A 55 1.62 10.72 -13.19
C TYR A 55 1.49 9.22 -13.07
N ILE A 56 0.51 8.77 -12.29
CA ILE A 56 0.24 7.36 -12.06
C ILE A 56 -1.19 7.07 -12.48
N GLU A 57 -1.35 6.02 -13.28
CA GLU A 57 -2.62 5.35 -13.49
C GLU A 57 -2.78 4.22 -12.46
N VAL A 58 -3.79 4.35 -11.60
CA VAL A 58 -4.11 3.34 -10.57
C VAL A 58 -5.22 2.42 -11.08
N LEU A 59 -4.90 1.14 -11.20
CA LEU A 59 -5.77 0.07 -11.70
C LEU A 59 -5.96 -1.03 -10.65
N ARG A 60 -7.04 -1.81 -10.76
CA ARG A 60 -7.19 -3.03 -9.95
C ARG A 60 -6.26 -4.11 -10.50
N PHE A 61 -5.71 -4.93 -9.61
CA PHE A 61 -4.85 -6.04 -10.03
C PHE A 61 -5.62 -7.06 -10.89
N GLU A 62 -6.87 -7.36 -10.52
CA GLU A 62 -7.77 -8.27 -11.25
C GLU A 62 -8.09 -7.76 -12.65
N GLU A 63 -8.16 -6.43 -12.82
CA GLU A 63 -8.42 -5.81 -14.12
C GLU A 63 -7.27 -6.08 -15.11
N ILE A 64 -6.03 -6.10 -14.64
CA ILE A 64 -4.87 -6.45 -15.46
C ILE A 64 -4.91 -7.93 -15.85
N ILE A 65 -5.22 -8.82 -14.91
CA ILE A 65 -5.35 -10.26 -15.19
C ILE A 65 -6.42 -10.48 -16.26
N TYR A 66 -7.62 -9.96 -16.02
CA TYR A 66 -8.75 -10.12 -16.93
C TYR A 66 -8.44 -9.62 -18.34
N ARG A 67 -7.88 -8.41 -18.45
CA ARG A 67 -7.53 -7.85 -19.76
C ARG A 67 -6.46 -8.69 -20.47
N LYS A 68 -5.50 -9.30 -19.76
CA LYS A 68 -4.51 -10.22 -20.34
C LYS A 68 -5.15 -11.52 -20.83
N GLU A 69 -6.06 -12.09 -20.06
CA GLU A 69 -6.83 -13.28 -20.46
C GLU A 69 -7.66 -13.02 -21.72
N MET A 70 -8.15 -11.78 -21.89
CA MET A 70 -8.86 -11.33 -23.09
C MET A 70 -7.93 -11.03 -24.28
N GLY A 71 -6.64 -11.31 -24.19
CA GLY A 71 -5.68 -11.09 -25.27
C GLY A 71 -5.33 -9.62 -25.52
N ASN A 72 -5.73 -8.70 -24.62
CA ASN A 72 -5.40 -7.29 -24.77
C ASN A 72 -3.93 -7.07 -24.44
N PHE A 73 -3.25 -6.32 -25.31
CA PHE A 73 -1.91 -5.81 -24.98
C PHE A 73 -2.06 -4.73 -23.91
N ILE A 74 -1.46 -4.96 -22.75
CA ILE A 74 -1.38 -3.98 -21.67
C ILE A 74 0.08 -3.82 -21.31
N GLU A 75 0.54 -2.58 -21.26
CA GLU A 75 1.81 -2.28 -20.60
C GLU A 75 1.82 -2.87 -19.17
N GLU A 76 2.92 -3.52 -18.84
CA GLU A 76 3.14 -4.08 -17.52
C GLU A 76 3.19 -3.00 -16.43
N PRO A 77 2.54 -3.20 -15.28
CA PRO A 77 2.60 -2.24 -14.18
C PRO A 77 3.99 -2.19 -13.56
N TRP A 78 4.44 -0.98 -13.23
CA TRP A 78 5.77 -0.77 -12.65
C TRP A 78 5.80 -1.11 -11.17
N LEU A 79 4.68 -0.91 -10.48
CA LEU A 79 4.52 -1.20 -9.06
C LEU A 79 3.16 -1.88 -8.82
N ASN A 80 3.19 -2.95 -8.05
CA ASN A 80 2.00 -3.67 -7.59
C ASN A 80 1.86 -3.48 -6.08
N ILE A 81 0.69 -3.06 -5.63
CA ILE A 81 0.43 -2.79 -4.21
C ILE A 81 -0.63 -3.76 -3.69
N ALA A 82 -0.39 -4.39 -2.55
CA ALA A 82 -1.41 -5.17 -1.86
C ALA A 82 -1.88 -4.43 -0.61
N LEU A 83 -3.19 -4.18 -0.51
CA LEU A 83 -3.83 -3.66 0.69
C LEU A 83 -4.29 -4.83 1.53
N VAL A 84 -3.87 -4.83 2.80
CA VAL A 84 -4.15 -5.91 3.75
C VAL A 84 -4.74 -5.30 5.01
N ASP A 85 -5.88 -5.80 5.43
CA ASP A 85 -6.47 -5.52 6.73
C ASP A 85 -6.94 -6.85 7.32
N SER A 86 -6.70 -7.05 8.60
CA SER A 86 -7.12 -8.27 9.27
C SER A 86 -7.49 -8.01 10.73
N GLU A 87 -8.67 -8.48 11.09
CA GLU A 87 -9.21 -8.36 12.45
C GLU A 87 -8.70 -9.48 13.37
N SER A 88 -8.23 -10.60 12.80
CA SER A 88 -7.76 -11.77 13.54
C SER A 88 -6.66 -12.56 12.84
N LEU A 89 -5.82 -13.24 13.62
CA LEU A 89 -4.77 -14.11 13.09
C LEU A 89 -5.32 -15.28 12.26
N SER A 90 -6.52 -15.76 12.58
CA SER A 90 -7.19 -16.84 11.84
C SER A 90 -7.59 -16.38 10.44
N GLN A 91 -8.13 -15.16 10.31
CA GLN A 91 -8.45 -14.55 9.01
C GLN A 91 -7.18 -14.35 8.18
N TYR A 92 -6.10 -13.86 8.79
CA TYR A 92 -4.81 -13.73 8.11
C TYR A 92 -4.33 -15.07 7.55
N LYS A 93 -4.29 -16.12 8.38
CA LYS A 93 -3.78 -17.44 7.97
C LYS A 93 -4.69 -18.14 6.95
N GLY A 94 -6.00 -18.04 7.10
CA GLY A 94 -6.97 -18.79 6.29
C GLY A 94 -7.32 -18.15 4.96
N TYR A 95 -7.24 -16.82 4.85
CA TYR A 95 -7.73 -16.10 3.67
C TYR A 95 -6.68 -15.16 3.05
N ILE A 96 -6.06 -14.31 3.86
CA ILE A 96 -5.17 -13.25 3.35
C ILE A 96 -3.85 -13.83 2.88
N LYS A 97 -3.19 -14.65 3.71
CA LYS A 97 -1.88 -15.20 3.43
C LYS A 97 -1.82 -16.03 2.13
N PRO A 98 -2.76 -16.96 1.86
CA PRO A 98 -2.78 -17.68 0.58
C PRO A 98 -2.87 -16.74 -0.62
N LYS A 99 -3.87 -15.83 -0.63
CA LYS A 99 -4.06 -14.87 -1.72
C LYS A 99 -2.86 -13.96 -1.93
N LEU A 100 -2.25 -13.50 -0.84
CA LEU A 100 -1.09 -12.62 -0.90
C LEU A 100 0.15 -13.35 -1.42
N LYS A 101 0.32 -14.64 -1.10
CA LYS A 101 1.38 -15.48 -1.67
C LYS A 101 1.17 -15.74 -3.16
N ASP A 102 -0.06 -16.07 -3.56
CA ASP A 102 -0.40 -16.30 -4.96
C ASP A 102 -0.14 -15.03 -5.78
N TRP A 103 -0.61 -13.88 -5.31
CA TRP A 103 -0.33 -12.58 -5.90
C TRP A 103 1.17 -12.30 -5.98
N HIS A 104 1.91 -12.48 -4.89
CA HIS A 104 3.34 -12.23 -4.85
C HIS A 104 4.11 -13.10 -5.86
N HIS A 105 3.75 -14.38 -5.98
CA HIS A 105 4.35 -15.29 -6.94
C HIS A 105 4.13 -14.83 -8.40
N THR A 106 2.95 -14.28 -8.71
CA THR A 106 2.66 -13.76 -10.07
C THR A 106 3.48 -12.51 -10.45
N ILE A 107 4.11 -11.86 -9.48
CA ILE A 107 4.86 -10.61 -9.66
C ILE A 107 6.37 -10.85 -9.57
N VAL A 108 6.84 -11.64 -8.61
CA VAL A 108 8.28 -11.80 -8.33
C VAL A 108 9.06 -12.37 -9.51
N ASP A 109 8.44 -13.26 -10.29
CA ASP A 109 9.08 -13.83 -11.48
C ASP A 109 9.24 -12.82 -12.62
N LYS A 110 8.52 -11.68 -12.55
CA LYS A 110 8.60 -10.62 -13.55
C LYS A 110 9.69 -9.64 -13.18
N ARG A 111 10.73 -9.61 -14.01
CA ARG A 111 11.92 -8.77 -13.76
C ARG A 111 11.59 -7.27 -13.77
N ASP A 112 10.55 -6.84 -14.46
CA ASP A 112 10.30 -5.43 -14.74
C ASP A 112 9.13 -4.85 -13.92
N GLN A 113 8.88 -5.44 -12.74
CA GLN A 113 7.83 -4.99 -11.83
C GLN A 113 8.35 -4.97 -10.40
N ASP A 114 7.80 -4.07 -9.60
CA ASP A 114 8.07 -3.98 -8.17
C ASP A 114 6.80 -4.24 -7.35
N TRP A 115 6.95 -4.42 -6.04
CA TRP A 115 5.83 -4.66 -5.14
C TRP A 115 5.95 -3.98 -3.77
N LEU A 116 4.79 -3.65 -3.19
CA LEU A 116 4.64 -3.07 -1.85
C LEU A 116 3.42 -3.68 -1.14
N ILE A 117 3.54 -3.99 0.14
CA ILE A 117 2.40 -4.42 0.98
C ILE A 117 2.08 -3.30 1.95
N VAL A 118 0.81 -2.90 1.96
CA VAL A 118 0.25 -1.88 2.85
C VAL A 118 -0.68 -2.58 3.82
N HIS A 119 -0.23 -2.75 5.07
CA HIS A 119 -1.08 -3.22 6.15
C HIS A 119 -1.88 -2.04 6.71
N ILE A 120 -3.17 -2.21 6.92
CA ILE A 120 -4.10 -1.22 7.45
C ILE A 120 -4.58 -1.75 8.78
N ASP A 121 -4.25 -1.07 9.88
CA ASP A 121 -4.62 -1.49 11.24
C ASP A 121 -5.97 -0.88 11.66
N SER A 122 -7.06 -1.47 11.17
CA SER A 122 -8.43 -1.04 11.50
C SER A 122 -8.75 -1.16 13.01
N GLN A 123 -8.00 -1.95 13.77
CA GLN A 123 -8.22 -2.16 15.20
C GLN A 123 -7.56 -1.09 16.07
N ASN A 124 -6.41 -0.55 15.65
CA ASN A 124 -5.76 0.58 16.34
C ASN A 124 -6.65 1.84 16.32
N ALA A 125 -7.42 2.01 15.24
CA ALA A 125 -8.43 3.08 15.12
C ALA A 125 -9.48 3.09 16.23
N ILE A 126 -10.02 1.90 16.54
CA ILE A 126 -11.07 1.71 17.54
C ILE A 126 -10.52 1.95 18.96
N ARG A 127 -9.25 1.62 19.19
CA ARG A 127 -8.59 1.81 20.48
C ARG A 127 -8.26 3.27 20.79
N LEU A 128 -7.94 4.06 19.76
CA LEU A 128 -7.59 5.48 19.91
C LEU A 128 -8.82 6.40 19.92
N ASN A 129 -9.99 5.93 19.48
CA ASN A 129 -11.26 6.68 19.52
C ASN A 129 -12.40 5.89 20.20
N PRO A 130 -12.32 5.63 21.53
CA PRO A 130 -13.32 4.84 22.25
C PRO A 130 -14.67 5.57 22.52
N ILE A 131 -14.80 6.86 22.20
CA ILE A 131 -15.86 7.73 22.72
C ILE A 131 -17.28 7.37 22.19
N ASN A 132 -17.40 6.68 21.06
CA ASN A 132 -18.70 6.39 20.44
C ASN A 132 -19.26 4.98 20.65
N HIS A 133 -18.59 4.08 21.38
CA HIS A 133 -19.05 2.69 21.56
C HIS A 133 -19.51 2.32 22.98
N GLN A 134 -19.52 3.26 23.93
CA GLN A 134 -20.09 3.02 25.26
C GLN A 134 -21.56 3.43 25.43
N ARG A 135 -22.24 3.92 24.39
CA ARG A 135 -23.68 4.23 24.45
C ARG A 135 -24.54 3.18 23.72
N SER A 136 -24.27 1.91 23.99
CA SER A 136 -25.21 0.81 23.73
C SER A 136 -24.87 -0.31 24.70
N GLN A 137 -25.76 -0.57 25.66
CA GLN A 137 -25.71 -1.63 26.68
C GLN A 137 -25.12 -1.24 28.06
N THR A 138 -25.94 -0.60 28.90
CA THR A 138 -26.14 -0.93 30.33
C THR A 138 -27.57 -0.48 30.71
N THR A 139 -28.54 -1.41 30.71
CA THR A 139 -29.17 -2.05 31.90
C THR A 139 -29.89 -1.10 32.85
N ASN A 140 -31.22 -1.02 32.71
CA ASN A 140 -32.13 -0.58 33.77
C ASN A 140 -32.07 -1.57 34.93
N PHE A 141 -31.45 -1.19 36.06
CA PHE A 141 -31.77 -1.77 37.36
C PHE A 141 -31.78 -0.67 38.41
N GLN A 142 -32.97 -0.50 38.99
CA GLN A 142 -33.33 0.46 40.02
C GLN A 142 -32.80 -0.05 41.37
N GLY A 143 -32.02 0.77 42.07
CA GLY A 143 -31.52 0.47 43.40
C GLY A 143 -32.56 0.71 44.50
N GLN A 144 -32.51 -0.12 45.53
CA GLN A 144 -32.94 0.04 46.94
C GLN A 144 -32.43 -1.26 47.64
N GLY A 145 -31.79 -1.33 48.79
CA GLY A 145 -31.37 -0.43 49.86
C GLY A 145 -30.96 -1.32 51.06
N ALA A 146 -30.09 -0.80 51.91
CA ALA A 146 -29.88 -1.16 53.33
C ALA A 146 -29.11 -2.44 53.78
N SER A 147 -27.98 -2.15 54.45
CA SER A 147 -27.60 -2.55 55.83
C SER A 147 -26.79 -3.83 56.15
N ASN A 148 -25.67 -3.55 56.85
CA ASN A 148 -25.07 -4.21 58.03
C ASN A 148 -24.66 -5.70 58.03
N GLY A 149 -23.41 -5.97 58.44
CA GLY A 149 -23.02 -7.24 59.06
C GLY A 149 -21.52 -7.56 59.02
N ALA A 150 -20.82 -7.31 60.13
CA ALA A 150 -19.42 -7.68 60.36
C ALA A 150 -19.19 -9.21 60.50
N LYS A 151 -17.98 -9.71 60.18
CA LYS A 151 -17.21 -10.71 60.97
C LYS A 151 -15.78 -10.97 60.44
N LYS A 152 -14.92 -11.33 61.39
CA LYS A 152 -13.44 -11.45 61.45
C LYS A 152 -12.82 -12.69 60.76
N ALA A 153 -11.52 -12.59 60.41
CA ALA A 153 -10.37 -13.49 60.73
C ALA A 153 -9.20 -13.12 59.78
N VAL A 154 -8.00 -12.61 60.14
CA VAL A 154 -6.87 -13.09 60.99
C VAL A 154 -6.30 -14.46 60.58
N HIS A 155 -5.17 -14.52 59.84
CA HIS A 155 -3.82 -14.93 60.32
C HIS A 155 -2.75 -15.10 59.19
N GLN A 156 -1.54 -14.59 59.49
CA GLN A 156 -0.16 -15.07 59.18
C GLN A 156 0.39 -15.28 57.75
N THR A 157 1.40 -14.44 57.47
CA THR A 157 2.77 -14.71 56.97
C THR A 157 3.12 -16.10 56.40
N SER A 158 3.60 -16.13 55.16
CA SER A 158 4.77 -16.94 54.77
C SER A 158 5.45 -16.37 53.52
N LEU A 159 6.77 -16.19 53.60
CA LEU A 159 7.61 -16.02 52.43
C LEU A 159 7.57 -17.33 51.64
N SER A 160 7.20 -17.28 50.37
CA SER A 160 7.50 -18.35 49.41
C SER A 160 8.10 -17.74 48.15
N THR A 161 9.29 -18.26 47.86
CA THR A 161 10.15 -18.06 46.71
C THR A 161 9.33 -18.14 45.42
N GLY A 162 9.33 -17.06 44.64
CA GLY A 162 8.60 -16.96 43.38
C GLY A 162 9.09 -17.98 42.36
N ASN A 163 8.29 -19.04 42.18
CA ASN A 163 8.44 -20.00 41.11
C ASN A 163 8.08 -19.37 39.76
N LEU A 164 9.00 -19.53 38.81
CA LEU A 164 8.81 -19.76 37.37
C LEU A 164 7.51 -19.18 36.77
N GLN A 165 7.60 -17.95 36.26
CA GLN A 165 6.65 -17.48 35.26
C GLN A 165 6.85 -18.34 34.01
N SER A 166 5.82 -19.10 33.66
CA SER A 166 5.64 -19.62 32.31
C SER A 166 5.82 -18.47 31.30
N PRO A 167 6.54 -18.67 30.18
CA PRO A 167 6.72 -17.62 29.21
C PRO A 167 5.34 -17.28 28.66
N LYS A 168 4.85 -16.06 28.95
CA LYS A 168 3.69 -15.50 28.29
C LYS A 168 3.97 -15.56 26.79
N PHE A 169 3.29 -16.46 26.09
CA PHE A 169 3.23 -16.48 24.63
C PHE A 169 2.72 -15.11 24.18
N LEU A 170 3.63 -14.19 23.87
CA LEU A 170 3.31 -12.97 23.17
C LEU A 170 2.78 -13.40 21.81
N GLN A 171 1.46 -13.33 21.60
CA GLN A 171 0.91 -13.55 20.28
C GLN A 171 1.50 -12.47 19.36
N SER A 172 2.33 -12.88 18.41
CA SER A 172 2.92 -11.99 17.40
C SER A 172 1.80 -11.26 16.66
N SER A 173 1.95 -9.96 16.45
CA SER A 173 0.96 -9.16 15.71
C SER A 173 0.83 -9.64 14.26
N ILE A 174 -0.25 -9.27 13.59
CA ILE A 174 -0.45 -9.58 12.16
C ILE A 174 0.66 -8.95 11.32
N LEU A 175 1.11 -7.74 11.70
CA LEU A 175 2.26 -7.07 11.10
C LEU A 175 3.55 -7.88 11.27
N ASP A 176 3.78 -8.50 12.44
CA ASP A 176 4.95 -9.37 12.65
C ASP A 176 4.86 -10.64 11.81
N LYS A 177 3.65 -11.19 11.61
CA LYS A 177 3.44 -12.33 10.72
C LYS A 177 3.69 -11.97 9.26
N LEU A 178 3.18 -10.83 8.79
CA LEU A 178 3.48 -10.31 7.45
C LEU A 178 5.00 -10.15 7.28
N ARG A 179 5.68 -9.50 8.22
CA ARG A 179 7.15 -9.32 8.18
C ARG A 179 7.94 -10.61 8.27
N SER A 180 7.38 -11.67 8.85
CA SER A 180 8.00 -12.99 8.89
C SER A 180 7.73 -13.80 7.63
N ASP A 181 6.58 -13.60 6.99
CA ASP A 181 6.17 -14.33 5.81
C ASP A 181 6.75 -13.75 4.51
N PHE A 182 7.13 -12.47 4.53
CA PHE A 182 7.78 -11.77 3.42
C PHE A 182 9.13 -11.22 3.87
N GLU A 183 10.21 -11.74 3.27
CA GLU A 183 11.59 -11.52 3.71
C GLU A 183 12.03 -10.04 3.69
N ASP A 184 11.47 -9.24 2.77
CA ASP A 184 11.80 -7.82 2.64
C ASP A 184 10.86 -6.94 3.47
N LYS A 185 11.22 -6.77 4.75
CA LYS A 185 10.51 -5.92 5.71
C LYS A 185 10.37 -4.46 5.24
N ALA A 186 11.27 -3.95 4.41
CA ALA A 186 11.22 -2.57 3.94
C ALA A 186 10.07 -2.34 2.95
N ARG A 187 9.56 -3.41 2.32
CA ARG A 187 8.40 -3.39 1.42
C ARG A 187 7.05 -3.51 2.12
N ILE A 188 7.06 -3.56 3.44
CA ILE A 188 5.84 -3.56 4.25
C ILE A 188 5.74 -2.21 4.94
N ILE A 189 4.58 -1.57 4.83
CA ILE A 189 4.24 -0.35 5.57
C ILE A 189 2.96 -0.58 6.36
N ASN A 190 2.92 -0.09 7.59
CA ASN A 190 1.72 -0.10 8.42
C ASN A 190 1.05 1.26 8.32
N LEU A 191 -0.23 1.29 7.99
CA LEU A 191 -1.08 2.47 8.03
C LEU A 191 -2.04 2.31 9.19
N ASP A 192 -2.06 3.28 10.09
CA ASP A 192 -2.97 3.24 11.22
C ASP A 192 -4.43 3.38 10.77
N GLN A 193 -4.73 4.14 9.69
CA GLN A 193 -6.07 4.27 9.07
C GLN A 193 -6.04 4.77 7.62
N LEU A 194 -7.02 4.37 6.80
CA LEU A 194 -7.42 5.00 5.54
C LEU A 194 -8.80 5.66 5.73
N GLN A 195 -8.88 6.83 6.35
CA GLN A 195 -10.13 7.61 6.39
C GLN A 195 -10.11 8.72 5.33
N MET A 196 -11.13 8.75 4.47
CA MET A 196 -11.51 9.91 3.67
C MET A 196 -12.91 10.37 4.09
N ASP A 197 -13.16 11.67 3.98
CA ASP A 197 -14.35 12.35 4.47
C ASP A 197 -15.63 11.88 3.74
N PRO A 198 -16.72 11.55 4.45
CA PRO A 198 -18.05 11.38 3.87
C PRO A 198 -18.56 12.59 3.05
N SER A 199 -17.97 13.78 3.20
CA SER A 199 -18.37 15.00 2.48
C SER A 199 -17.99 15.04 0.99
N GLU A 200 -17.30 14.02 0.44
CA GLU A 200 -17.02 13.92 -1.01
C GLU A 200 -18.22 13.45 -1.84
N TYR A 201 -19.34 13.07 -1.21
CA TYR A 201 -20.63 12.93 -1.92
C TYR A 201 -21.28 14.32 -2.04
N PRO A 202 -21.60 14.80 -3.25
CA PRO A 202 -22.14 16.14 -3.42
C PRO A 202 -23.58 16.19 -2.88
N GLN A 203 -23.74 16.64 -1.63
CA GLN A 203 -24.94 17.31 -1.17
C GLN A 203 -24.57 18.68 -0.63
N GLN A 204 -25.35 19.66 -1.09
CA GLN A 204 -25.05 21.09 -1.06
C GLN A 204 -24.93 21.64 0.37
N ASN A 205 -24.01 22.61 0.51
CA ASN A 205 -23.91 23.63 1.55
C ASN A 205 -23.45 23.18 2.95
N SER A 206 -22.21 23.52 3.30
CA SER A 206 -21.98 24.41 4.46
C SER A 206 -20.63 25.12 4.33
N LEU A 207 -20.64 26.44 4.55
CA LEU A 207 -19.44 27.22 4.77
C LEU A 207 -18.87 26.82 6.13
N ASN A 208 -17.69 26.22 6.16
CA ASN A 208 -16.67 26.38 7.20
C ASN A 208 -15.37 25.70 6.74
N SER A 209 -14.40 26.51 6.35
CA SER A 209 -13.01 26.10 6.19
C SER A 209 -12.38 25.98 7.57
N GLY A 210 -11.85 24.80 7.91
CA GLY A 210 -11.08 24.65 9.14
C GLY A 210 -10.93 23.21 9.62
N VAL A 211 -9.74 22.66 9.38
CA VAL A 211 -9.12 21.46 9.98
C VAL A 211 -9.43 20.12 9.30
N ILE A 212 -8.46 19.67 8.51
CA ILE A 212 -8.35 18.28 8.04
C ILE A 212 -6.98 17.75 8.46
N PRO A 213 -6.89 16.56 9.09
CA PRO A 213 -5.82 15.60 8.84
C PRO A 213 -6.47 14.27 8.42
N LYS A 214 -6.69 13.94 7.14
CA LYS A 214 -5.77 13.78 5.98
C LYS A 214 -4.74 12.70 6.21
N LEU A 215 -5.01 11.46 5.80
CA LEU A 215 -3.93 10.49 5.54
C LEU A 215 -2.84 11.12 4.67
N GLY A 216 -3.22 12.00 3.75
CA GLY A 216 -2.32 12.78 2.90
C GLY A 216 -1.25 13.61 3.62
N ASP A 217 -1.58 14.27 4.72
CA ASP A 217 -0.65 15.20 5.41
C ASP A 217 -0.10 14.59 6.71
N SER A 218 -0.58 13.39 7.08
CA SER A 218 0.01 12.58 8.14
C SER A 218 1.41 12.10 7.75
N LEU A 219 2.30 12.00 8.75
CA LEU A 219 3.65 11.47 8.57
C LEU A 219 3.65 10.10 7.87
N ILE A 220 2.66 9.26 8.18
CA ILE A 220 2.54 7.91 7.61
C ILE A 220 2.17 7.94 6.12
N GLY A 221 1.35 8.91 5.68
CA GLY A 221 1.01 9.06 4.27
C GLY A 221 2.17 9.64 3.47
N LEU A 222 2.96 10.54 4.07
CA LEU A 222 4.22 11.00 3.49
C LEU A 222 5.23 9.85 3.37
N GLU A 223 5.34 8.99 4.37
CA GLU A 223 6.17 7.78 4.32
C GLU A 223 5.70 6.83 3.20
N LEU A 224 4.39 6.61 3.07
CA LEU A 224 3.83 5.80 1.99
C LEU A 224 4.19 6.36 0.61
N VAL A 225 3.99 7.66 0.39
CA VAL A 225 4.37 8.31 -0.87
C VAL A 225 5.87 8.18 -1.12
N GLN A 226 6.69 8.32 -0.09
CA GLN A 226 8.14 8.15 -0.21
C GLN A 226 8.51 6.71 -0.57
N LYS A 227 7.92 5.70 0.07
CA LYS A 227 8.14 4.30 -0.30
C LYS A 227 7.72 4.00 -1.73
N ILE A 228 6.63 4.59 -2.21
CA ILE A 228 6.19 4.46 -3.60
C ILE A 228 7.25 5.07 -4.54
N LYS A 229 7.76 6.27 -4.25
CA LYS A 229 8.86 6.89 -5.01
C LYS A 229 10.14 6.04 -4.99
N ASP A 230 10.49 5.46 -3.84
CA ASP A 230 11.69 4.63 -3.66
C ASP A 230 11.61 3.29 -4.41
N ARG A 231 10.43 2.88 -4.90
CA ARG A 231 10.25 1.71 -5.78
C ARG A 231 10.20 2.12 -7.24
N ILE A 232 9.46 3.19 -7.54
CA ILE A 232 9.31 3.69 -8.91
C ILE A 232 10.63 4.25 -9.46
N GLY A 233 11.41 5.00 -8.69
CA GLY A 233 12.67 5.61 -9.17
C GLY A 233 13.70 4.60 -9.67
N PRO A 234 14.00 3.53 -8.89
CA PRO A 234 14.85 2.43 -9.36
C PRO A 234 14.26 1.70 -10.57
N MET A 235 12.94 1.46 -10.58
CA MET A 235 12.28 0.83 -11.74
C MET A 235 12.42 1.67 -13.00
N PHE A 236 12.24 2.99 -12.87
CA PHE A 236 12.43 3.95 -13.96
C PHE A 236 13.85 3.85 -14.54
N THR A 237 14.86 3.84 -13.67
CA THR A 237 16.27 3.69 -14.07
C THR A 237 16.50 2.37 -14.82
N LYS A 238 15.96 1.27 -14.30
CA LYS A 238 16.11 -0.07 -14.88
C LYS A 238 15.48 -0.15 -16.27
N LEU A 239 14.23 0.29 -16.40
CA LEU A 239 13.49 0.27 -17.67
C LEU A 239 14.13 1.19 -18.70
N TYR A 240 14.61 2.36 -18.27
CA TYR A 240 15.36 3.26 -19.15
C TYR A 240 16.57 2.57 -19.78
N VAL A 241 17.43 1.95 -18.97
CA VAL A 241 18.64 1.25 -19.45
C VAL A 241 18.26 0.12 -20.40
N LYS A 242 17.27 -0.69 -20.02
CA LYS A 242 16.75 -1.78 -20.86
C LYS A 242 16.30 -1.28 -22.23
N TYR A 243 15.46 -0.26 -22.27
CA TYR A 243 14.95 0.27 -23.54
C TYR A 243 16.01 1.00 -24.37
N ASP A 244 16.99 1.67 -23.74
CA ASP A 244 18.13 2.27 -24.45
C ASP A 244 18.97 1.19 -25.16
N GLU A 245 19.22 0.06 -24.50
CA GLU A 245 19.92 -1.10 -25.07
C GLU A 245 19.11 -1.77 -26.18
N GLU A 246 17.80 -1.97 -25.99
CA GLU A 246 16.91 -2.53 -27.00
C GLU A 246 16.84 -1.66 -28.26
N ILE A 247 16.75 -0.33 -28.10
CA ILE A 247 16.79 0.62 -29.23
C ILE A 247 18.09 0.50 -29.99
N ARG A 248 19.24 0.48 -29.30
CA ARG A 248 20.56 0.33 -29.94
C ARG A 248 20.65 -0.98 -30.71
N LYS A 249 20.17 -2.09 -30.12
CA LYS A 249 20.18 -3.40 -30.77
C LYS A 249 19.30 -3.41 -32.02
N LEU A 250 18.09 -2.88 -31.94
CA LEU A 250 17.17 -2.81 -33.08
C LEU A 250 17.70 -1.88 -34.17
N ASP A 251 18.31 -0.75 -33.83
CA ASP A 251 18.89 0.19 -34.80
C ASP A 251 20.06 -0.45 -35.57
N ASN A 252 20.93 -1.21 -34.88
CA ASN A 252 22.01 -1.97 -35.52
C ASN A 252 21.53 -3.05 -36.50
N GLN A 253 20.28 -3.49 -36.37
CA GLN A 253 19.67 -4.51 -37.22
C GLN A 253 18.82 -3.92 -38.35
N ARG A 254 18.78 -2.60 -38.49
CA ARG A 254 17.85 -1.89 -39.38
C ARG A 254 17.95 -2.27 -40.87
N LEU A 255 19.11 -2.75 -41.30
CA LEU A 255 19.35 -3.19 -42.69
C LEU A 255 19.13 -4.70 -42.89
N LEU A 256 18.89 -5.47 -41.83
CA LEU A 256 18.69 -6.91 -41.92
C LEU A 256 17.26 -7.25 -42.34
N PRO A 257 17.06 -8.26 -43.20
CA PRO A 257 15.73 -8.75 -43.51
C PRO A 257 15.03 -9.26 -42.24
N GLY A 258 13.75 -8.94 -42.08
CA GLY A 258 12.97 -9.29 -40.87
C GLY A 258 13.01 -8.25 -39.74
N TRP A 259 13.71 -7.12 -39.93
CA TRP A 259 13.64 -6.00 -39.00
C TRP A 259 12.21 -5.44 -38.89
N ASN A 260 11.72 -5.26 -37.65
CA ASN A 260 10.35 -4.81 -37.38
C ASN A 260 10.33 -3.33 -36.95
N PHE A 261 9.90 -2.46 -37.86
CA PHE A 261 9.76 -1.03 -37.58
C PHE A 261 8.78 -0.74 -36.43
N CYS A 262 7.66 -1.48 -36.35
CA CYS A 262 6.66 -1.27 -35.30
C CYS A 262 7.24 -1.54 -33.91
N THR A 263 8.02 -2.60 -33.74
CA THR A 263 8.73 -2.91 -32.49
C THR A 263 9.72 -1.80 -32.14
N PHE A 264 10.55 -1.38 -33.10
CA PHE A 264 11.50 -0.28 -32.88
C PHE A 264 10.81 1.04 -32.50
N PHE A 265 9.74 1.38 -33.20
CA PHE A 265 8.95 2.58 -32.93
C PHE A 265 8.33 2.52 -31.54
N LEU A 266 7.70 1.41 -31.16
CA LEU A 266 7.12 1.24 -29.83
C LEU A 266 8.17 1.43 -28.74
N VAL A 267 9.30 0.74 -28.80
CA VAL A 267 10.37 0.88 -27.79
C VAL A 267 10.89 2.32 -27.72
N LYS A 268 10.99 2.99 -28.87
CA LYS A 268 11.40 4.39 -28.94
C LYS A 268 10.36 5.35 -28.34
N GLU A 269 9.07 5.12 -28.58
CA GLU A 269 7.99 5.86 -27.92
C GLU A 269 8.00 5.61 -26.41
N TRP A 270 8.17 4.36 -25.97
CA TRP A 270 8.32 4.00 -24.55
C TRP A 270 9.43 4.80 -23.88
N ARG A 271 10.60 4.90 -24.51
CA ARG A 271 11.72 5.72 -24.00
C ARG A 271 11.36 7.19 -23.85
N LYS A 272 10.43 7.75 -24.65
CA LYS A 272 10.03 9.16 -24.49
C LYS A 272 9.37 9.43 -23.14
N HIS A 273 8.79 8.43 -22.49
CA HIS A 273 8.29 8.58 -21.11
C HIS A 273 9.39 8.93 -20.10
N PHE A 274 10.67 8.84 -20.51
CA PHE A 274 11.83 8.99 -19.64
C PHE A 274 12.68 10.24 -19.89
N ASN A 275 12.39 11.01 -20.95
CA ASN A 275 13.08 12.28 -21.27
C ASN A 275 12.25 13.49 -20.81
#